data_AF-A0A8S1QH29-F1
#
_entry.id   AF-A0A8S1QH29-F1
#
_cell.length_a   1.000
_cell.length_b   1.000
_cell.length_c   1.000
_cell.angle_alpha   90.00
_cell.angle_beta   90.00
_cell.angle_gamma   90.00
#
_symmetry.space_group_name_H-M   'P 1'
#
loop_
_entity.id
_entity.type
_entity.pdbx_description
1 polymer ?
#
loop_
_entity_poly.entity_id
_entity_poly.type
_entity_poly.pdbx_seq_one_letter_code
_entity_poly.pdbx_strand_id
1 'polypeptide(L)'
;MDEYIVDDRINEQDRNYLLSQVDSIHTIYITREHIQSIKSQLNSEDYVTIHIALQKLLRLIFLEFHIENFPLDLDEAGNQYHFTQFIIQNNIIQSLIHLIQVQYSIQSTIDSTQILICLLCGTSQQVELILQQGLISSLSLMLQSNIDLIAFTGLVAVLQAAKIRHSKPFCKQFLNNQCEEYIFKRYQKEPEFCLKTLYSLCTKKPSMKFELIKSSLLFIIDKIHKENKIGIITKCICIVTGKWIPLPPLKENHLKRIQLLLDTNVMARFVQLMKINESEYELLQVILTNLIFVLSGTDQQFQFVLKQGIMRQVQKLLDCKDNATFHRCLAFLVQITNKSLGVSYLFEQKTIIQIIIRIYSVEQKEFALLKIVSIFENLILLGDIEQVQSLIDQQLIKIIIKNLRLNLNQDNVQVNCKTVELLQSIFTKVRNINKEKYEKWKEEFIKFEGIQALTSLKSQTEQIFSINEFLNT
;
A
#
# COMPACT_ATOMS: atom_id res chain seq x y z
N MET A 1 -15.60 -13.21 21.11
CA MET A 1 -16.51 -14.36 21.23
C MET A 1 -15.72 -15.54 20.76
N ASP A 2 -14.97 -16.05 21.71
CA ASP A 2 -14.10 -17.21 21.63
C ASP A 2 -14.95 -18.44 21.92
N GLU A 3 -14.72 -19.50 21.14
CA GLU A 3 -15.11 -20.91 21.30
C GLU A 3 -15.48 -21.47 19.92
N TYR A 4 -14.47 -21.92 19.18
CA TYR A 4 -14.69 -22.89 18.12
C TYR A 4 -14.55 -24.28 18.71
N ILE A 5 -15.67 -25.00 18.63
CA ILE A 5 -15.89 -26.38 19.01
C ILE A 5 -14.80 -27.25 18.36
N VAL A 6 -13.91 -27.78 19.21
CA VAL A 6 -13.08 -28.95 18.91
C VAL A 6 -14.00 -30.16 19.06
N ASP A 7 -14.07 -31.02 18.05
CA ASP A 7 -14.84 -32.27 18.09
C ASP A 7 -14.21 -33.18 19.17
N ASP A 8 -14.89 -33.32 20.32
CA ASP A 8 -14.49 -34.03 21.55
C ASP A 8 -14.42 -35.56 21.41
N ARG A 9 -13.82 -36.09 20.34
CA ARG A 9 -13.70 -37.55 20.14
C ARG A 9 -12.33 -38.14 20.37
N ILE A 10 -11.35 -37.35 20.77
CA ILE A 10 -10.09 -37.87 21.31
C ILE A 10 -10.11 -37.56 22.80
N ASN A 11 -10.28 -38.60 23.62
CA ASN A 11 -10.35 -38.40 25.07
C ASN A 11 -9.00 -37.83 25.56
N GLU A 12 -9.03 -37.05 26.64
CA GLU A 12 -7.85 -36.36 27.19
C GLU A 12 -6.71 -37.33 27.56
N GLN A 13 -7.02 -38.58 27.90
CA GLN A 13 -6.05 -39.67 28.10
C GLN A 13 -5.43 -40.16 26.79
N ASP A 14 -6.14 -40.23 25.67
CA ASP A 14 -5.56 -40.55 24.36
C ASP A 14 -4.63 -39.43 23.89
N ARG A 15 -5.03 -38.17 24.12
CA ARG A 15 -4.18 -37.00 23.90
C ARG A 15 -2.91 -37.06 24.77
N ASN A 16 -3.04 -37.36 26.05
CA ASN A 16 -1.91 -37.46 26.98
C ASN A 16 -1.04 -38.69 26.73
N TYR A 17 -1.61 -39.81 26.28
CA TYR A 17 -0.88 -41.01 25.86
C TYR A 17 -0.06 -40.72 24.59
N LEU A 18 -0.66 -40.05 23.60
CA LEU A 18 0.01 -39.58 22.38
C LEU A 18 1.02 -38.45 22.62
N LEU A 19 0.95 -37.74 23.75
CA LEU A 19 1.96 -36.77 24.20
C LEU A 19 3.08 -37.47 24.98
N SER A 20 2.78 -38.49 25.80
CA SER A 20 3.76 -39.25 26.57
C SER A 20 4.67 -40.15 25.70
N GLN A 21 4.20 -40.59 24.54
CA GLN A 21 5.02 -41.28 23.52
C GLN A 21 5.98 -40.32 22.78
N VAL A 22 5.94 -39.02 23.07
CA VAL A 22 6.56 -37.95 22.26
C VAL A 22 7.64 -37.16 22.99
N ASP A 23 7.69 -37.18 24.33
CA ASP A 23 8.80 -36.58 25.09
C ASP A 23 10.17 -37.24 24.82
N SER A 24 10.21 -38.36 24.09
CA SER A 24 11.44 -38.99 23.59
C SER A 24 11.93 -38.49 22.23
N ILE A 25 11.26 -37.52 21.59
CA ILE A 25 11.51 -37.12 20.18
C ILE A 25 12.55 -36.00 20.02
N HIS A 26 13.02 -35.36 21.09
CA HIS A 26 13.95 -34.21 21.01
C HIS A 26 15.34 -34.51 20.41
N THR A 27 15.62 -35.76 20.03
CA THR A 27 16.87 -36.19 19.37
C THR A 27 16.66 -37.07 18.12
N ILE A 28 15.45 -37.09 17.54
CA ILE A 28 15.20 -37.92 16.35
C ILE A 28 15.63 -37.19 15.09
N TYR A 29 16.76 -37.60 14.52
CA TYR A 29 17.05 -37.36 13.11
C TYR A 29 15.88 -37.91 12.27
N ILE A 30 15.20 -37.06 11.50
CA ILE A 30 14.13 -37.50 10.60
C ILE A 30 14.73 -38.44 9.55
N THR A 31 14.45 -39.74 9.68
CA THR A 31 14.97 -40.76 8.76
C THR A 31 14.09 -40.91 7.54
N ARG A 32 14.67 -41.48 6.47
CA ARG A 32 13.93 -41.87 5.26
C ARG A 32 12.83 -42.89 5.56
N GLU A 33 13.06 -43.78 6.53
CA GLU A 33 12.07 -44.78 6.93
C GLU A 33 10.83 -44.15 7.57
N HIS A 34 11.00 -43.15 8.43
CA HIS A 34 9.86 -42.40 9.01
C HIS A 34 8.99 -41.78 7.91
N ILE A 35 9.63 -41.15 6.92
CA ILE A 35 8.92 -40.51 5.81
C ILE A 35 8.26 -41.52 4.87
N GLN A 36 8.88 -42.67 4.60
CA GLN A 36 8.26 -43.74 3.81
C GLN A 36 7.07 -44.37 4.54
N SER A 37 7.14 -44.51 5.87
CA SER A 37 6.02 -44.94 6.70
C SER A 37 4.86 -43.94 6.66
N ILE A 38 5.14 -42.64 6.79
CA ILE A 38 4.10 -41.60 6.65
C ILE A 38 3.48 -41.66 5.25
N LYS A 39 4.30 -41.79 4.20
CA LYS A 39 3.80 -41.90 2.83
C LYS A 39 2.88 -43.11 2.63
N SER A 40 3.25 -44.29 3.11
CA SER A 40 2.39 -45.47 2.96
C SER A 40 1.06 -45.28 3.70
N GLN A 41 1.10 -44.69 4.90
CA GLN A 41 -0.09 -44.38 5.69
C GLN A 41 -1.00 -43.33 5.04
N LEU A 42 -0.44 -42.32 4.37
CA LEU A 42 -1.22 -41.32 3.61
C LEU A 42 -1.94 -41.90 2.39
N ASN A 43 -1.51 -43.07 1.89
CA ASN A 43 -2.17 -43.79 0.81
C ASN A 43 -3.06 -44.94 1.32
N SER A 44 -3.27 -45.03 2.63
CA SER A 44 -4.21 -45.99 3.23
C SER A 44 -5.65 -45.65 2.87
N GLU A 45 -6.54 -46.65 2.86
CA GLU A 45 -7.98 -46.43 2.77
C GLU A 45 -8.61 -46.14 4.14
N ASP A 46 -7.87 -46.38 5.24
CA ASP A 46 -8.34 -46.16 6.62
C ASP A 46 -8.09 -44.71 7.08
N TYR A 47 -9.19 -44.03 7.47
CA TYR A 47 -9.18 -42.65 7.93
C TYR A 47 -8.27 -42.44 9.14
N VAL A 48 -8.30 -43.35 10.12
CA VAL A 48 -7.52 -43.20 11.35
C VAL A 48 -6.02 -43.23 11.03
N THR A 49 -5.61 -44.15 10.17
CA THR A 49 -4.25 -44.25 9.66
C THR A 49 -3.81 -42.99 8.92
N ILE A 50 -4.64 -42.44 8.03
CA ILE A 50 -4.35 -41.18 7.33
C ILE A 50 -4.20 -40.03 8.33
N HIS A 51 -5.13 -39.90 9.28
CA HIS A 51 -5.11 -38.81 10.25
C HIS A 51 -3.86 -38.87 11.14
N ILE A 52 -3.47 -40.05 11.63
CA ILE A 52 -2.23 -40.25 12.38
C ILE A 52 -1.01 -39.82 11.55
N ALA A 53 -0.97 -40.17 10.27
CA ALA A 53 0.12 -39.79 9.38
C ALA A 53 0.21 -38.26 9.18
N LEU A 54 -0.93 -37.59 8.99
CA LEU A 54 -0.99 -36.13 8.87
C LEU A 54 -0.55 -35.43 10.15
N GLN A 55 -1.00 -35.90 11.31
CA GLN A 55 -0.61 -35.34 12.60
C GLN A 55 0.88 -35.54 12.88
N LYS A 56 1.44 -36.71 12.54
CA LYS A 56 2.90 -36.93 12.60
C LYS A 56 3.64 -35.96 11.69
N LEU A 57 3.19 -35.78 10.45
CA LEU A 57 3.84 -34.89 9.49
C LEU A 57 3.77 -33.43 9.92
N LEU A 58 2.63 -32.95 10.44
CA LEU A 58 2.48 -31.61 11.00
C LEU A 58 3.44 -31.37 12.16
N ARG A 59 3.56 -32.32 13.09
CA ARG A 59 4.49 -32.23 14.22
C ARG A 59 5.95 -32.15 13.75
N LEU A 60 6.34 -32.98 12.78
CA LEU A 60 7.68 -32.91 12.19
C LEU A 60 7.95 -31.54 11.57
N ILE A 61 6.97 -30.98 10.85
CA ILE A 61 7.07 -29.64 10.28
C ILE A 61 7.23 -28.60 11.38
N PHE A 62 6.42 -28.63 12.43
CA PHE A 62 6.48 -27.64 13.50
C PHE A 62 7.82 -27.69 14.24
N LEU A 63 8.33 -28.90 14.49
CA LEU A 63 9.64 -29.11 15.09
C LEU A 63 10.77 -28.53 14.23
N GLU A 64 10.78 -28.86 12.93
CA GLU A 64 11.82 -28.42 11.98
C GLU A 64 11.75 -26.92 11.67
N PHE A 65 10.55 -26.35 11.68
CA PHE A 65 10.33 -24.96 11.28
C PHE A 65 10.30 -24.02 12.48
N HIS A 66 10.44 -24.54 13.71
CA HIS A 66 10.28 -23.80 14.97
C HIS A 66 8.98 -23.00 15.03
N ILE A 67 7.88 -23.61 14.58
CA ILE A 67 6.56 -22.99 14.57
C ILE A 67 5.88 -23.25 15.90
N GLU A 68 5.58 -22.19 16.65
CA GLU A 68 4.83 -22.31 17.91
C GLU A 68 3.31 -22.28 17.72
N ASN A 69 2.79 -21.54 16.73
CA ASN A 69 1.34 -21.37 16.51
C ASN A 69 0.96 -21.14 15.04
N PHE A 70 -0.29 -21.49 14.67
CA PHE A 70 -0.92 -21.19 13.37
C PHE A 70 -2.02 -20.11 13.56
N PRO A 71 -2.17 -19.11 12.66
CA PRO A 71 -1.47 -18.88 11.39
C PRO A 71 -0.03 -18.40 11.55
N LEU A 72 0.82 -18.83 10.61
CA LEU A 72 2.27 -18.65 10.62
C LEU A 72 2.70 -17.21 10.32
N ASP A 73 3.67 -16.69 11.08
CA ASP A 73 4.45 -15.51 10.71
C ASP A 73 5.77 -15.99 10.07
N LEU A 74 5.82 -16.03 8.74
CA LEU A 74 6.76 -16.88 7.95
C LEU A 74 8.04 -16.20 7.49
N ASP A 75 8.41 -15.06 8.10
CA ASP A 75 9.50 -14.24 7.56
C ASP A 75 10.92 -14.72 7.98
N GLU A 76 11.06 -15.64 8.94
CA GLU A 76 12.36 -16.00 9.53
C GLU A 76 12.57 -17.49 9.77
N ALA A 77 13.08 -18.26 8.79
CA ALA A 77 13.66 -19.58 9.08
C ALA A 77 14.57 -20.12 7.96
N GLY A 78 15.83 -20.42 8.30
CA GLY A 78 16.84 -20.92 7.35
C GLY A 78 16.85 -22.44 7.14
N ASN A 79 16.35 -23.24 8.10
CA ASN A 79 16.42 -24.72 8.05
C ASN A 79 15.30 -25.38 7.22
N GLN A 80 14.28 -24.60 6.82
CA GLN A 80 13.07 -25.13 6.16
C GLN A 80 13.31 -25.72 4.77
N TYR A 81 14.40 -25.34 4.10
CA TYR A 81 14.68 -25.74 2.71
C TYR A 81 15.02 -27.23 2.59
N HIS A 82 15.81 -27.78 3.52
CA HIS A 82 16.24 -29.17 3.47
C HIS A 82 15.06 -30.12 3.71
N PHE A 83 14.25 -29.83 4.71
CA PHE A 83 13.03 -30.60 4.99
C PHE A 83 12.03 -30.52 3.83
N THR A 84 11.78 -29.31 3.28
CA THR A 84 10.91 -29.15 2.11
C THR A 84 11.40 -29.98 0.92
N GLN A 85 12.71 -29.94 0.63
CA GLN A 85 13.30 -30.76 -0.43
C GLN A 85 13.08 -32.25 -0.20
N PHE A 86 13.25 -32.70 1.04
CA PHE A 86 13.09 -34.10 1.42
C PHE A 86 11.64 -34.58 1.24
N ILE A 87 10.66 -33.77 1.62
CA ILE A 87 9.23 -34.07 1.42
C ILE A 87 8.89 -34.15 -0.08
N ILE A 88 9.45 -33.24 -0.90
CA ILE A 88 9.30 -33.26 -2.36
C ILE A 88 9.89 -34.55 -2.94
N GLN A 89 11.13 -34.90 -2.58
CA GLN A 89 11.84 -36.07 -3.11
C GLN A 89 11.17 -37.41 -2.77
N ASN A 90 10.40 -37.46 -1.69
CA ASN A 90 9.68 -38.67 -1.29
C ASN A 90 8.26 -38.76 -1.88
N ASN A 91 7.82 -37.80 -2.71
CA ASN A 91 6.49 -37.72 -3.33
C ASN A 91 5.33 -37.67 -2.31
N ILE A 92 5.53 -37.03 -1.15
CA ILE A 92 4.43 -36.82 -0.18
C ILE A 92 3.42 -35.79 -0.70
N ILE A 93 3.91 -34.75 -1.41
CA ILE A 93 3.08 -33.66 -1.95
C ILE A 93 1.90 -34.19 -2.77
N GLN A 94 2.12 -35.19 -3.62
CA GLN A 94 1.06 -35.80 -4.43
C GLN A 94 -0.02 -36.49 -3.59
N SER A 95 0.34 -37.20 -2.52
CA SER A 95 -0.63 -37.82 -1.60
C SER A 95 -1.46 -36.75 -0.88
N LEU A 96 -0.83 -35.66 -0.42
CA LEU A 96 -1.56 -34.54 0.22
C LEU A 96 -2.52 -33.85 -0.76
N ILE A 97 -2.10 -33.65 -2.01
CA ILE A 97 -2.93 -33.12 -3.08
C ILE A 97 -4.13 -34.03 -3.36
N HIS A 98 -3.90 -35.35 -3.41
CA HIS A 98 -4.98 -36.32 -3.59
C HIS A 98 -6.03 -36.21 -2.49
N LEU A 99 -5.60 -36.15 -1.21
CA LEU A 99 -6.50 -36.02 -0.06
C LEU A 99 -7.37 -34.75 -0.12
N ILE A 100 -6.82 -33.63 -0.62
CA ILE A 100 -7.58 -32.39 -0.82
C ILE A 100 -8.57 -32.53 -1.98
N GLN A 101 -8.16 -33.14 -3.09
CA GLN A 101 -8.99 -33.28 -4.29
C GLN A 101 -10.19 -34.18 -4.07
N VAL A 102 -10.00 -35.31 -3.39
CA VAL A 102 -11.11 -36.24 -3.09
C VAL A 102 -11.94 -35.80 -1.88
N GLN A 103 -11.50 -34.75 -1.17
CA GLN A 103 -12.13 -34.26 0.07
C GLN A 103 -12.45 -35.39 1.05
N TYR A 104 -11.48 -36.30 1.25
CA TYR A 104 -11.67 -37.57 1.99
C TYR A 104 -12.38 -37.38 3.33
N SER A 105 -11.98 -36.34 4.07
CA SER A 105 -12.69 -35.79 5.22
C SER A 105 -12.41 -34.29 5.33
N ILE A 106 -13.21 -33.57 6.12
CA ILE A 106 -12.95 -32.15 6.42
C ILE A 106 -11.58 -31.99 7.09
N GLN A 107 -11.29 -32.75 8.14
CA GLN A 107 -10.04 -32.63 8.89
C GLN A 107 -8.82 -32.99 8.04
N SER A 108 -8.87 -34.08 7.29
CA SER A 108 -7.74 -34.47 6.41
C SER A 108 -7.48 -33.43 5.32
N THR A 109 -8.53 -32.78 4.80
CA THR A 109 -8.41 -31.69 3.83
C THR A 109 -7.74 -30.47 4.46
N ILE A 110 -8.14 -30.08 5.67
CA ILE A 110 -7.54 -28.96 6.42
C ILE A 110 -6.07 -29.24 6.73
N ASP A 111 -5.76 -30.39 7.35
CA ASP A 111 -4.41 -30.77 7.76
C ASP A 111 -3.48 -30.84 6.53
N SER A 112 -3.93 -31.50 5.45
CA SER A 112 -3.15 -31.60 4.20
C SER A 112 -2.88 -30.21 3.60
N THR A 113 -3.85 -29.31 3.66
CA THR A 113 -3.70 -27.94 3.17
C THR A 113 -2.69 -27.17 4.01
N GLN A 114 -2.79 -27.24 5.35
CA GLN A 114 -1.85 -26.58 6.25
C GLN A 114 -0.42 -27.05 6.02
N ILE A 115 -0.21 -28.37 5.89
CA ILE A 115 1.09 -28.95 5.55
C ILE A 115 1.63 -28.37 4.24
N LEU A 116 0.82 -28.33 3.18
CA LEU A 116 1.25 -27.78 1.89
C LEU A 116 1.60 -26.29 1.98
N ILE A 117 0.86 -25.50 2.78
CA ILE A 117 1.17 -24.09 3.01
C ILE A 117 2.50 -23.92 3.77
N CYS A 118 2.78 -24.75 4.77
CA CYS A 118 4.10 -24.75 5.42
C CYS A 118 5.20 -25.01 4.40
N LEU A 119 5.03 -26.01 3.54
CA LEU A 119 6.05 -26.38 2.55
C LEU A 119 6.29 -25.30 1.48
N LEU A 120 5.37 -24.36 1.29
CA LEU A 120 5.59 -23.21 0.41
C LEU A 120 6.62 -22.20 0.96
N CYS A 121 7.05 -22.33 2.21
CA CYS A 121 8.13 -21.50 2.78
C CYS A 121 9.52 -21.85 2.21
N GLY A 122 9.59 -22.89 1.38
CA GLY A 122 10.78 -23.28 0.64
C GLY A 122 11.32 -22.22 -0.34
N THR A 123 12.38 -22.58 -1.06
CA THR A 123 12.95 -21.74 -2.12
C THR A 123 11.96 -21.56 -3.29
N SER A 124 12.16 -20.55 -4.14
CA SER A 124 11.31 -20.35 -5.33
C SER A 124 11.21 -21.60 -6.22
N GLN A 125 12.28 -22.39 -6.33
CA GLN A 125 12.29 -23.63 -7.11
C GLN A 125 11.46 -24.73 -6.45
N GLN A 126 11.53 -24.85 -5.12
CA GLN A 126 10.70 -25.79 -4.35
C GLN A 126 9.22 -25.43 -4.45
N VAL A 127 8.90 -24.14 -4.33
CA VAL A 127 7.55 -23.63 -4.57
C VAL A 127 7.09 -24.04 -5.95
N GLU A 128 7.86 -23.80 -7.01
CA GLU A 128 7.48 -24.20 -8.38
C GLU A 128 7.24 -25.71 -8.52
N LEU A 129 8.06 -26.56 -7.90
CA LEU A 129 7.86 -28.01 -7.89
C LEU A 129 6.57 -28.42 -7.17
N ILE A 130 6.22 -27.76 -6.06
CA ILE A 130 4.95 -28.01 -5.35
C ILE A 130 3.76 -27.58 -6.23
N LEU A 131 3.87 -26.43 -6.91
CA LEU A 131 2.82 -25.94 -7.80
C LEU A 131 2.59 -26.89 -8.98
N GLN A 132 3.66 -27.41 -9.58
CA GLN A 132 3.61 -28.38 -10.68
C GLN A 132 2.86 -29.67 -10.32
N GLN A 133 2.78 -30.01 -9.03
CA GLN A 133 2.07 -31.20 -8.57
C GLN A 133 0.55 -30.99 -8.43
N GLY A 134 0.03 -29.77 -8.66
CA GLY A 134 -1.41 -29.51 -8.67
C GLY A 134 -1.94 -28.78 -7.43
N LEU A 135 -1.10 -28.02 -6.72
CA LEU A 135 -1.57 -27.24 -5.56
C LEU A 135 -2.63 -26.20 -5.98
N ILE A 136 -2.43 -25.50 -7.11
CA ILE A 136 -3.36 -24.45 -7.56
C ILE A 136 -4.75 -25.02 -7.83
N SER A 137 -4.86 -26.14 -8.56
CA SER A 137 -6.15 -26.78 -8.83
C SER A 137 -6.84 -27.23 -7.54
N SER A 138 -6.08 -27.76 -6.59
CA SER A 138 -6.59 -28.23 -5.30
C SER A 138 -7.16 -27.08 -4.45
N LEU A 139 -6.44 -25.95 -4.36
CA LEU A 139 -6.95 -24.76 -3.66
C LEU A 139 -8.17 -24.15 -4.35
N SER A 140 -8.21 -24.18 -5.68
CA SER A 140 -9.38 -23.74 -6.44
C SER A 140 -10.60 -24.62 -6.22
N LEU A 141 -10.41 -25.94 -6.08
CA LEU A 141 -11.49 -26.86 -5.69
C LEU A 141 -11.99 -26.57 -4.27
N MET A 142 -11.09 -26.29 -3.34
CA MET A 142 -11.48 -25.91 -1.98
C MET A 142 -12.32 -24.63 -1.97
N LEU A 143 -11.89 -23.58 -2.66
CA LEU A 143 -12.65 -22.31 -2.76
C LEU A 143 -14.05 -22.48 -3.36
N GLN A 144 -14.25 -23.50 -4.18
CA GLN A 144 -15.53 -23.86 -4.80
C GLN A 144 -16.38 -24.80 -3.93
N SER A 145 -15.85 -25.31 -2.83
CA SER A 145 -16.56 -26.26 -1.99
C SER A 145 -17.85 -25.65 -1.44
N ASN A 146 -18.91 -26.45 -1.41
CA ASN A 146 -20.17 -26.10 -0.75
C ASN A 146 -20.06 -26.16 0.77
N ILE A 147 -18.99 -26.76 1.31
CA ILE A 147 -18.71 -26.81 2.74
C ILE A 147 -17.97 -25.52 3.11
N ASP A 148 -18.65 -24.63 3.84
CA ASP A 148 -18.12 -23.29 4.16
C ASP A 148 -16.76 -23.33 4.87
N LEU A 149 -16.53 -24.31 5.74
CA LEU A 149 -15.25 -24.49 6.43
C LEU A 149 -14.11 -24.86 5.46
N ILE A 150 -14.36 -25.70 4.45
CA ILE A 150 -13.37 -26.05 3.42
C ILE A 150 -13.10 -24.84 2.54
N ALA A 151 -14.14 -24.14 2.09
CA ALA A 151 -13.99 -22.94 1.27
C ALA A 151 -13.26 -21.80 1.99
N PHE A 152 -13.55 -21.61 3.27
CA PHE A 152 -12.83 -20.64 4.10
C PHE A 152 -11.38 -21.06 4.32
N THR A 153 -11.12 -22.34 4.62
CA THR A 153 -9.74 -22.86 4.73
C THR A 153 -8.97 -22.65 3.43
N GLY A 154 -9.59 -22.89 2.27
CA GLY A 154 -9.01 -22.59 0.96
C GLY A 154 -8.66 -21.12 0.80
N LEU A 155 -9.52 -20.20 1.23
CA LEU A 155 -9.27 -18.76 1.18
C LEU A 155 -8.10 -18.35 2.10
N VAL A 156 -8.04 -18.88 3.31
CA VAL A 156 -6.93 -18.66 4.26
C VAL A 156 -5.63 -19.21 3.66
N ALA A 157 -5.66 -20.41 3.08
CA ALA A 157 -4.51 -21.04 2.46
C ALA A 157 -3.96 -20.18 1.29
N VAL A 158 -4.82 -19.66 0.42
CA VAL A 158 -4.40 -18.75 -0.66
C VAL A 158 -3.80 -17.46 -0.10
N LEU A 159 -4.38 -16.88 0.96
CA LEU A 159 -3.82 -15.70 1.61
C LEU A 159 -2.41 -15.97 2.15
N GLN A 160 -2.23 -17.08 2.86
CA GLN A 160 -0.94 -17.44 3.45
C GLN A 160 0.10 -17.76 2.38
N ALA A 161 -0.26 -18.58 1.38
CA ALA A 161 0.57 -18.83 0.21
C ALA A 161 0.99 -17.52 -0.46
N ALA A 162 0.06 -16.57 -0.64
CA ALA A 162 0.34 -15.26 -1.21
C ALA A 162 1.08 -14.31 -0.26
N LYS A 163 1.34 -14.63 1.01
CA LYS A 163 2.16 -13.79 1.91
C LYS A 163 3.63 -14.18 1.89
N ILE A 164 3.93 -15.45 1.68
CA ILE A 164 5.29 -16.00 1.70
C ILE A 164 6.27 -15.21 0.81
N ARG A 165 7.54 -15.09 1.25
CA ARG A 165 8.62 -14.37 0.55
C ARG A 165 8.80 -14.82 -0.90
N HIS A 166 8.81 -16.13 -1.14
CA HIS A 166 9.02 -16.75 -2.46
C HIS A 166 7.72 -17.05 -3.23
N SER A 167 6.59 -16.46 -2.84
CA SER A 167 5.26 -16.75 -3.41
C SER A 167 4.98 -16.15 -4.79
N LYS A 168 5.94 -15.49 -5.44
CA LYS A 168 5.72 -14.90 -6.77
C LYS A 168 5.30 -15.95 -7.82
N PRO A 169 5.91 -17.15 -7.90
CA PRO A 169 5.44 -18.21 -8.79
C PRO A 169 4.00 -18.62 -8.48
N PHE A 170 3.66 -18.75 -7.18
CA PHE A 170 2.29 -19.05 -6.74
C PHE A 170 1.30 -17.99 -7.23
N CYS A 171 1.52 -16.71 -6.91
CA CYS A 171 0.61 -15.62 -7.30
C CYS A 171 0.47 -15.53 -8.82
N LYS A 172 1.56 -15.74 -9.57
CA LYS A 172 1.54 -15.74 -11.04
C LYS A 172 0.70 -16.89 -11.60
N GLN A 173 0.90 -18.11 -11.12
CA GLN A 173 0.13 -19.26 -11.61
C GLN A 173 -1.34 -19.17 -11.20
N PHE A 174 -1.63 -18.74 -9.97
CA PHE A 174 -2.99 -18.56 -9.48
C PHE A 174 -3.79 -17.58 -10.34
N LEU A 175 -3.20 -16.40 -10.64
CA LEU A 175 -3.82 -15.38 -11.49
C LEU A 175 -3.88 -15.79 -12.98
N ASN A 176 -2.83 -16.47 -13.49
CA ASN A 176 -2.86 -16.99 -14.85
C ASN A 176 -4.01 -17.98 -15.07
N ASN A 177 -4.34 -18.77 -14.05
CA ASN A 177 -5.43 -19.74 -14.07
C ASN A 177 -6.79 -19.12 -13.68
N GLN A 178 -6.89 -17.78 -13.58
CA GLN A 178 -8.12 -17.05 -13.27
C GLN A 178 -8.80 -17.50 -11.97
N CYS A 179 -8.02 -18.01 -11.00
CA CYS A 179 -8.56 -18.60 -9.78
C CYS A 179 -9.09 -17.53 -8.80
N GLU A 180 -8.80 -16.25 -9.03
CA GLU A 180 -9.35 -15.13 -8.26
C GLU A 180 -10.87 -15.02 -8.36
N GLU A 181 -11.50 -15.55 -9.41
CA GLU A 181 -12.96 -15.55 -9.55
C GLU A 181 -13.65 -16.31 -8.41
N TYR A 182 -13.01 -17.34 -7.87
CA TYR A 182 -13.53 -18.08 -6.73
C TYR A 182 -13.44 -17.25 -5.43
N ILE A 183 -12.46 -16.36 -5.33
CA ILE A 183 -12.39 -15.37 -4.23
C ILE A 183 -13.54 -14.36 -4.38
N PHE A 184 -13.85 -13.93 -5.61
CA PHE A 184 -14.96 -13.00 -5.85
C PHE A 184 -16.31 -13.58 -5.38
N LYS A 185 -16.56 -14.87 -5.64
CA LYS A 185 -17.77 -15.57 -5.19
C LYS A 185 -17.89 -15.63 -3.67
N ARG A 186 -16.76 -15.72 -2.95
CA ARG A 186 -16.71 -15.75 -1.48
C ARG A 186 -16.91 -14.38 -0.82
N TYR A 187 -16.80 -13.28 -1.57
CA TYR A 187 -16.83 -11.92 -1.02
C TYR A 187 -18.08 -11.61 -0.19
N GLN A 188 -19.26 -12.14 -0.55
CA GLN A 188 -20.49 -11.89 0.19
C GLN A 188 -20.44 -12.44 1.63
N LYS A 189 -19.74 -13.55 1.84
CA LYS A 189 -19.57 -14.17 3.15
C LYS A 189 -18.36 -13.59 3.89
N GLU A 190 -17.25 -13.39 3.17
CA GLU A 190 -15.93 -13.11 3.76
C GLU A 190 -15.24 -11.88 3.13
N PRO A 191 -15.86 -10.69 3.13
CA PRO A 191 -15.37 -9.55 2.36
C PRO A 191 -13.96 -9.12 2.79
N GLU A 192 -13.69 -9.11 4.09
CA GLU A 192 -12.38 -8.70 4.61
C GLU A 192 -11.26 -9.65 4.23
N PHE A 193 -11.48 -10.95 4.36
CA PHE A 193 -10.50 -11.96 3.97
C PHE A 193 -10.28 -11.94 2.46
N CYS A 194 -11.34 -11.84 1.66
CA CYS A 194 -11.22 -11.72 0.21
C CYS A 194 -10.36 -10.53 -0.19
N LEU A 195 -10.59 -9.35 0.39
CA LEU A 195 -9.79 -8.16 0.10
C LEU A 195 -8.33 -8.31 0.54
N LYS A 196 -8.07 -8.91 1.72
CA LYS A 196 -6.70 -9.22 2.17
C LYS A 196 -6.00 -10.17 1.19
N THR A 197 -6.69 -11.20 0.71
CA THR A 197 -6.14 -12.18 -0.24
C THR A 197 -5.84 -11.53 -1.58
N LEU A 198 -6.77 -10.74 -2.13
CA LEU A 198 -6.56 -10.02 -3.38
C LEU A 198 -5.41 -9.00 -3.27
N TYR A 199 -5.28 -8.30 -2.15
CA TYR A 199 -4.14 -7.43 -1.88
C TYR A 199 -2.82 -8.20 -1.98
N SER A 200 -2.67 -9.31 -1.24
CA SER A 200 -1.46 -10.13 -1.23
C SER A 200 -1.10 -10.66 -2.62
N LEU A 201 -2.09 -11.08 -3.42
CA LEU A 201 -1.90 -11.52 -4.80
C LEU A 201 -1.44 -10.38 -5.73
N CYS A 202 -2.01 -9.18 -5.58
CA CYS A 202 -1.80 -8.07 -6.51
C CYS A 202 -0.55 -7.21 -6.22
N THR A 203 -0.05 -7.21 -4.98
CA THR A 203 1.02 -6.29 -4.53
C THR A 203 2.39 -6.93 -4.34
N LYS A 204 2.65 -8.11 -4.93
CA LYS A 204 3.97 -8.76 -4.84
C LYS A 204 5.08 -7.98 -5.51
N LYS A 205 6.29 -8.09 -4.95
CA LYS A 205 7.52 -7.52 -5.50
C LYS A 205 8.38 -8.58 -6.22
N PRO A 206 8.98 -8.26 -7.38
CA PRO A 206 8.68 -7.08 -8.21
C PRO A 206 7.24 -7.14 -8.75
N SER A 207 6.65 -5.96 -9.02
CA SER A 207 5.24 -5.79 -9.35
C SER A 207 4.75 -6.76 -10.43
N MET A 208 3.56 -7.35 -10.20
CA MET A 208 2.87 -8.20 -11.16
C MET A 208 2.54 -7.41 -12.45
N LYS A 209 2.54 -8.11 -13.60
CA LYS A 209 2.10 -7.53 -14.87
C LYS A 209 0.65 -7.08 -14.74
N PHE A 210 0.32 -5.92 -15.31
CA PHE A 210 -1.03 -5.35 -15.23
C PHE A 210 -2.12 -6.31 -15.70
N GLU A 211 -1.90 -7.02 -16.82
CA GLU A 211 -2.89 -7.96 -17.38
C GLU A 211 -3.29 -9.08 -16.41
N LEU A 212 -2.38 -9.52 -15.53
CA LEU A 212 -2.67 -10.60 -14.58
C LEU A 212 -3.55 -10.16 -13.42
N ILE A 213 -3.55 -8.88 -13.08
CA ILE A 213 -4.28 -8.35 -11.92
C ILE A 213 -5.51 -7.53 -12.33
N LYS A 214 -5.73 -7.36 -13.64
CA LYS A 214 -6.77 -6.48 -14.19
C LYS A 214 -8.18 -6.91 -13.74
N SER A 215 -8.48 -8.20 -13.78
CA SER A 215 -9.73 -8.80 -13.29
C SER A 215 -9.99 -8.45 -11.83
N SER A 216 -8.98 -8.66 -10.98
CA SER A 216 -9.01 -8.34 -9.55
C SER A 216 -9.23 -6.84 -9.29
N LEU A 217 -8.53 -5.97 -10.03
CA LEU A 217 -8.71 -4.53 -9.90
C LEU A 217 -10.12 -4.09 -10.31
N LEU A 218 -10.66 -4.62 -11.41
CA LEU A 218 -12.03 -4.34 -11.85
C LEU A 218 -13.07 -4.77 -10.81
N PHE A 219 -12.91 -5.98 -10.24
CA PHE A 219 -13.76 -6.44 -9.14
C PHE A 219 -13.70 -5.51 -7.93
N ILE A 220 -12.50 -5.07 -7.53
CA ILE A 220 -12.34 -4.16 -6.40
C ILE A 220 -12.97 -2.79 -6.68
N ILE A 221 -12.81 -2.26 -7.89
CA ILE A 221 -13.42 -0.98 -8.30
C ILE A 221 -14.95 -1.08 -8.32
N ASP A 222 -15.51 -2.21 -8.77
CA ASP A 222 -16.95 -2.49 -8.65
C ASP A 222 -17.44 -2.37 -7.19
N LYS A 223 -16.63 -2.86 -6.23
CA LYS A 223 -16.95 -2.72 -4.80
C LYS A 223 -16.85 -1.29 -4.28
N ILE A 224 -15.92 -0.47 -4.76
CA ILE A 224 -15.88 0.97 -4.41
C ILE A 224 -17.20 1.67 -4.82
N HIS A 225 -17.79 1.25 -5.94
CA HIS A 225 -19.05 1.81 -6.42
C HIS A 225 -20.27 1.30 -5.66
N LYS A 226 -20.35 -0.01 -5.39
CA LYS A 226 -21.57 -0.68 -4.87
C LYS A 226 -21.63 -0.87 -3.36
N GLU A 227 -20.49 -0.86 -2.68
CA GLU A 227 -20.43 -1.11 -1.24
C GLU A 227 -20.87 0.14 -0.45
N ASN A 228 -21.44 -0.10 0.73
CA ASN A 228 -21.90 0.96 1.64
C ASN A 228 -21.06 1.03 2.93
N LYS A 229 -20.37 -0.05 3.29
CA LYS A 229 -19.50 -0.08 4.47
C LYS A 229 -18.22 0.69 4.22
N ILE A 230 -18.07 1.86 4.84
CA ILE A 230 -16.89 2.74 4.72
C ILE A 230 -15.58 1.98 4.94
N GLY A 231 -15.48 1.15 5.98
CA GLY A 231 -14.27 0.36 6.24
C GLY A 231 -13.88 -0.61 5.12
N ILE A 232 -14.87 -1.15 4.39
CA ILE A 232 -14.62 -2.02 3.22
C ILE A 232 -14.21 -1.17 2.01
N ILE A 233 -14.90 -0.05 1.76
CA ILE A 233 -14.55 0.90 0.70
C ILE A 233 -13.10 1.39 0.88
N THR A 234 -12.72 1.82 2.08
CA THR A 234 -11.35 2.26 2.40
C THR A 234 -10.33 1.17 2.07
N LYS A 235 -10.59 -0.09 2.47
CA LYS A 235 -9.73 -1.24 2.12
C LYS A 235 -9.65 -1.44 0.60
N CYS A 236 -10.77 -1.37 -0.13
CA CYS A 236 -10.77 -1.45 -1.59
C CYS A 236 -9.88 -0.38 -2.22
N ILE A 237 -10.04 0.88 -1.83
CA ILE A 237 -9.27 2.01 -2.39
C ILE A 237 -7.76 1.83 -2.10
N CYS A 238 -7.38 1.34 -0.91
CA CYS A 238 -5.99 1.02 -0.58
C CYS A 238 -5.35 0.00 -1.54
N ILE A 239 -6.11 -0.98 -2.03
CA ILE A 239 -5.59 -2.05 -2.88
C ILE A 239 -5.29 -1.53 -4.29
N VAL A 240 -6.16 -0.66 -4.82
CA VAL A 240 -6.15 -0.29 -6.24
C VAL A 240 -4.85 0.42 -6.65
N THR A 241 -4.33 1.32 -5.82
CA THR A 241 -3.02 1.96 -6.06
C THR A 241 -1.87 1.20 -5.41
N GLY A 242 -2.17 0.31 -4.45
CA GLY A 242 -1.20 -0.25 -3.53
C GLY A 242 -0.66 0.82 -2.56
N LYS A 243 0.08 0.41 -1.52
CA LYS A 243 0.74 1.31 -0.57
C LYS A 243 1.84 2.22 -1.18
N TRP A 244 1.96 2.29 -2.51
CA TRP A 244 3.07 2.94 -3.19
C TRP A 244 2.58 4.12 -4.01
N ILE A 245 3.06 5.32 -3.66
CA ILE A 245 3.13 6.44 -4.60
C ILE A 245 4.43 6.21 -5.38
N PRO A 246 4.39 5.79 -6.65
CA PRO A 246 5.59 5.65 -7.45
C PRO A 246 6.22 7.03 -7.64
N LEU A 247 7.52 7.15 -7.33
CA LEU A 247 8.30 8.29 -7.78
C LEU A 247 8.51 8.18 -9.31
N PRO A 248 8.37 9.27 -10.07
CA PRO A 248 8.62 9.28 -11.50
C PRO A 248 10.07 8.88 -11.86
N PRO A 249 10.32 8.32 -13.06
CA PRO A 249 9.35 8.08 -14.13
C PRO A 249 8.42 6.89 -13.86
N LEU A 250 7.13 7.07 -14.17
CA LEU A 250 6.14 5.99 -14.06
C LEU A 250 6.46 4.86 -15.04
N LYS A 251 6.41 3.62 -14.56
CA LYS A 251 6.49 2.44 -15.42
C LYS A 251 5.17 2.26 -16.19
N GLU A 252 5.21 1.60 -17.34
CA GLU A 252 4.03 1.31 -18.20
C GLU A 252 2.85 0.72 -17.39
N ASN A 253 3.13 -0.20 -16.48
CA ASN A 253 2.10 -0.79 -15.60
C ASN A 253 1.37 0.26 -14.74
N HIS A 254 2.03 1.33 -14.30
CA HIS A 254 1.38 2.40 -13.53
C HIS A 254 0.44 3.21 -14.41
N LEU A 255 0.86 3.57 -15.62
CA LEU A 255 0.01 4.30 -16.56
C LEU A 255 -1.25 3.51 -16.94
N LYS A 256 -1.13 2.20 -17.16
CA LYS A 256 -2.29 1.32 -17.40
C LYS A 256 -3.24 1.26 -16.21
N ARG A 257 -2.72 1.23 -14.97
CA ARG A 257 -3.56 1.30 -13.76
C ARG A 257 -4.26 2.64 -13.63
N ILE A 258 -3.57 3.75 -13.88
CA ILE A 258 -4.18 5.08 -13.90
C ILE A 258 -5.31 5.11 -14.92
N GLN A 259 -5.06 4.63 -16.15
CA GLN A 259 -6.07 4.60 -17.20
C GLN A 259 -7.30 3.77 -16.79
N LEU A 260 -7.10 2.60 -16.19
CA LEU A 260 -8.20 1.78 -15.65
C LEU A 260 -9.08 2.55 -14.65
N LEU A 261 -8.47 3.37 -13.78
CA LEU A 261 -9.22 4.18 -12.82
C LEU A 261 -10.06 5.28 -13.49
N LEU A 262 -9.54 5.86 -14.55
CA LEU A 262 -10.28 6.85 -15.32
C LEU A 262 -11.44 6.21 -16.09
N ASP A 263 -11.17 5.09 -16.77
CA ASP A 263 -12.14 4.37 -17.60
C ASP A 263 -13.32 3.82 -16.79
N THR A 264 -13.09 3.47 -15.51
CA THR A 264 -14.11 2.96 -14.59
C THR A 264 -14.88 4.05 -13.83
N ASN A 265 -14.62 5.32 -14.15
CA ASN A 265 -15.25 6.48 -13.53
C ASN A 265 -15.15 6.51 -11.99
N VAL A 266 -14.10 5.92 -11.41
CA VAL A 266 -13.94 5.89 -9.95
C VAL A 266 -13.62 7.28 -9.37
N MET A 267 -13.11 8.21 -10.19
CA MET A 267 -12.83 9.58 -9.78
C MET A 267 -14.12 10.32 -9.37
N ALA A 268 -15.20 10.18 -10.12
CA ALA A 268 -16.50 10.75 -9.76
C ALA A 268 -17.01 10.17 -8.44
N ARG A 269 -16.82 8.85 -8.25
CA ARG A 269 -17.16 8.17 -7.00
C ARG A 269 -16.33 8.67 -5.82
N PHE A 270 -15.03 8.93 -6.00
CA PHE A 270 -14.20 9.55 -4.96
C PHE A 270 -14.72 10.93 -4.54
N VAL A 271 -15.09 11.78 -5.49
CA VAL A 271 -15.67 13.10 -5.17
C VAL A 271 -16.98 12.96 -4.39
N GLN A 272 -17.83 12.01 -4.78
CA GLN A 272 -19.06 11.70 -4.06
C GLN A 272 -18.76 11.23 -2.63
N LEU A 273 -17.81 10.31 -2.45
CA LEU A 273 -17.42 9.79 -1.15
C LEU A 273 -16.85 10.89 -0.25
N MET A 274 -15.99 11.77 -0.79
CA MET A 274 -15.45 12.92 -0.04
C MET A 274 -16.56 13.87 0.41
N LYS A 275 -17.59 14.09 -0.42
CA LYS A 275 -18.71 14.99 -0.10
C LYS A 275 -19.62 14.45 1.00
N ILE A 276 -19.86 13.14 1.01
CA ILE A 276 -20.81 12.52 1.96
C ILE A 276 -20.12 12.20 3.29
N ASN A 277 -18.80 11.96 3.29
CA ASN A 277 -18.05 11.47 4.44
C ASN A 277 -16.97 12.47 4.89
N GLU A 278 -17.35 13.74 5.10
CA GLU A 278 -16.41 14.82 5.45
C GLU A 278 -15.66 14.59 6.79
N SER A 279 -16.18 13.73 7.67
CA SER A 279 -15.58 13.36 8.96
C SER A 279 -14.77 12.06 8.95
N GLU A 280 -14.80 11.29 7.85
CA GLU A 280 -14.15 9.97 7.76
C GLU A 280 -12.70 10.12 7.28
N TYR A 281 -11.84 10.64 8.16
CA TYR A 281 -10.48 11.04 7.80
C TYR A 281 -9.64 9.90 7.18
N GLU A 282 -9.77 8.66 7.65
CA GLU A 282 -9.05 7.53 7.05
C GLU A 282 -9.44 7.31 5.58
N LEU A 283 -10.74 7.35 5.28
CA LEU A 283 -11.25 7.25 3.90
C LEU A 283 -10.73 8.42 3.05
N LEU A 284 -10.81 9.65 3.57
CA LEU A 284 -10.35 10.85 2.87
C LEU A 284 -8.85 10.79 2.55
N GLN A 285 -8.02 10.35 3.50
CA GLN A 285 -6.58 10.20 3.32
C GLN A 285 -6.24 9.19 2.22
N VAL A 286 -6.96 8.07 2.17
CA VAL A 286 -6.75 7.02 1.16
C VAL A 286 -7.22 7.51 -0.22
N ILE A 287 -8.35 8.22 -0.31
CA ILE A 287 -8.81 8.88 -1.55
C ILE A 287 -7.77 9.88 -2.04
N LEU A 288 -7.31 10.80 -1.20
CA LEU A 288 -6.31 11.82 -1.57
C LEU A 288 -5.00 11.17 -2.05
N THR A 289 -4.58 10.08 -1.40
CA THR A 289 -3.40 9.32 -1.84
C THR A 289 -3.59 8.72 -3.23
N ASN A 290 -4.78 8.20 -3.53
CA ASN A 290 -5.10 7.69 -4.86
C ASN A 290 -5.15 8.81 -5.91
N LEU A 291 -5.71 9.96 -5.56
CA LEU A 291 -5.74 11.12 -6.44
C LEU A 291 -4.32 11.62 -6.76
N ILE A 292 -3.43 11.68 -5.77
CA ILE A 292 -2.00 12.00 -5.99
C ILE A 292 -1.38 11.03 -6.99
N PHE A 293 -1.63 9.72 -6.85
CA PHE A 293 -1.15 8.69 -7.78
C PHE A 293 -1.65 8.93 -9.21
N VAL A 294 -2.94 9.22 -9.39
CA VAL A 294 -3.53 9.45 -10.72
C VAL A 294 -2.98 10.74 -11.34
N LEU A 295 -2.74 11.79 -10.56
CA LEU A 295 -2.14 13.04 -11.03
C LEU A 295 -0.67 12.92 -11.46
N SER A 296 0.02 11.82 -11.11
CA SER A 296 1.35 11.52 -11.64
C SER A 296 1.33 11.01 -13.10
N GLY A 297 0.14 10.75 -13.66
CA GLY A 297 -0.05 10.30 -15.05
C GLY A 297 0.28 11.35 -16.11
N THR A 298 -0.18 11.11 -17.34
CA THR A 298 0.00 12.04 -18.47
C THR A 298 -0.78 13.34 -18.26
N ASP A 299 -0.53 14.36 -19.08
CA ASP A 299 -1.26 15.64 -18.98
C ASP A 299 -2.74 15.49 -19.35
N GLN A 300 -3.07 14.57 -20.27
CA GLN A 300 -4.46 14.22 -20.58
C GLN A 300 -5.16 13.60 -19.37
N GLN A 301 -4.50 12.64 -18.69
CA GLN A 301 -5.02 12.01 -17.47
C GLN A 301 -5.20 13.03 -16.34
N PHE A 302 -4.22 13.91 -16.17
CA PHE A 302 -4.27 15.02 -15.23
C PHE A 302 -5.45 15.96 -15.48
N GLN A 303 -5.66 16.40 -16.73
CA GLN A 303 -6.81 17.23 -17.13
C GLN A 303 -8.15 16.56 -16.82
N PHE A 304 -8.24 15.26 -17.11
CA PHE A 304 -9.46 14.50 -16.86
C PHE A 304 -9.81 14.52 -15.37
N VAL A 305 -8.84 14.30 -14.49
CA VAL A 305 -9.03 14.33 -13.03
C VAL A 305 -9.53 15.69 -12.57
N LEU A 306 -8.89 16.78 -13.02
CA LEU A 306 -9.29 18.14 -12.63
C LEU A 306 -10.75 18.45 -12.97
N LYS A 307 -11.23 17.98 -14.13
CA LYS A 307 -12.62 18.16 -14.58
C LYS A 307 -13.67 17.44 -13.72
N GLN A 308 -13.25 16.51 -12.84
CA GLN A 308 -14.18 15.77 -11.95
C GLN A 308 -14.67 16.60 -10.75
N GLY A 309 -14.19 17.84 -10.57
CA GLY A 309 -14.64 18.72 -9.48
C GLY A 309 -14.00 18.43 -8.12
N ILE A 310 -12.88 17.71 -8.10
CA ILE A 310 -12.12 17.34 -6.90
C ILE A 310 -11.68 18.58 -6.09
N MET A 311 -11.32 19.67 -6.77
CA MET A 311 -10.81 20.87 -6.10
C MET A 311 -11.78 21.47 -5.08
N ARG A 312 -13.09 21.41 -5.33
CA ARG A 312 -14.09 21.92 -4.38
C ARG A 312 -14.04 21.17 -3.06
N GLN A 313 -13.77 19.86 -3.10
CA GLN A 313 -13.63 19.06 -1.88
C GLN A 313 -12.29 19.32 -1.21
N VAL A 314 -11.19 19.40 -1.98
CA VAL A 314 -9.87 19.74 -1.43
C VAL A 314 -9.88 21.11 -0.75
N GLN A 315 -10.54 22.11 -1.35
CA GLN A 315 -10.69 23.45 -0.76
C GLN A 315 -11.31 23.41 0.63
N LYS A 316 -12.37 22.62 0.83
CA LYS A 316 -13.00 22.44 2.15
C LYS A 316 -12.05 21.75 3.14
N LEU A 317 -11.33 20.74 2.67
CA LEU A 317 -10.43 19.95 3.51
C LEU A 317 -9.13 20.67 3.90
N LEU A 318 -8.80 21.79 3.25
CA LEU A 318 -7.68 22.65 3.70
C LEU A 318 -7.92 23.29 5.07
N ASP A 319 -9.19 23.38 5.50
CA ASP A 319 -9.56 23.87 6.83
C ASP A 319 -9.91 22.72 7.80
N CYS A 320 -9.55 21.47 7.47
CA CYS A 320 -9.85 20.32 8.33
C CYS A 320 -8.94 20.29 9.58
N LYS A 321 -9.49 19.76 10.69
CA LYS A 321 -8.77 19.66 11.96
C LYS A 321 -7.81 18.47 12.02
N ASP A 322 -8.02 17.46 11.18
CA ASP A 322 -7.16 16.29 11.13
C ASP A 322 -5.86 16.61 10.36
N ASN A 323 -4.75 16.65 11.10
CA ASN A 323 -3.44 17.01 10.54
C ASN A 323 -3.04 16.09 9.38
N ALA A 324 -3.32 14.79 9.47
CA ALA A 324 -2.93 13.84 8.43
C ALA A 324 -3.68 14.10 7.11
N THR A 325 -4.99 14.32 7.18
CA THR A 325 -5.83 14.71 6.02
C THR A 325 -5.39 16.06 5.46
N PHE A 326 -5.16 17.05 6.31
CA PHE A 326 -4.64 18.36 5.92
C PHE A 326 -3.30 18.25 5.16
N HIS A 327 -2.34 17.51 5.71
CA HIS A 327 -1.06 17.28 5.05
C HIS A 327 -1.19 16.52 3.72
N ARG A 328 -2.21 15.67 3.56
CA ARG A 328 -2.51 14.99 2.29
C ARG A 328 -3.14 15.95 1.27
N CYS A 329 -3.96 16.91 1.70
CA CYS A 329 -4.46 17.98 0.84
C CYS A 329 -3.30 18.85 0.31
N LEU A 330 -2.36 19.23 1.17
CA LEU A 330 -1.16 19.95 0.74
C LEU A 330 -0.32 19.13 -0.24
N ALA A 331 -0.13 17.82 0.01
CA ALA A 331 0.61 16.94 -0.91
C ALA A 331 -0.10 16.82 -2.28
N PHE A 332 -1.43 16.78 -2.28
CA PHE A 332 -2.23 16.81 -3.51
C PHE A 332 -2.00 18.13 -4.27
N LEU A 333 -1.99 19.28 -3.59
CA LEU A 333 -1.72 20.57 -4.22
C LEU A 333 -0.30 20.69 -4.77
N VAL A 334 0.71 20.17 -4.05
CA VAL A 334 2.08 20.07 -4.57
C VAL A 334 2.06 19.32 -5.90
N GLN A 335 1.37 18.17 -5.96
CA GLN A 335 1.28 17.37 -7.18
C GLN A 335 0.55 18.10 -8.32
N ILE A 336 -0.46 18.91 -8.02
CA ILE A 336 -1.09 19.81 -9.01
C ILE A 336 -0.07 20.82 -9.54
N THR A 337 0.64 21.50 -8.65
CA THR A 337 1.58 22.56 -9.03
C THR A 337 2.85 22.05 -9.71
N ASN A 338 3.18 20.76 -9.65
CA ASN A 338 4.31 20.17 -10.37
C ASN A 338 4.16 20.22 -11.91
N LYS A 339 3.02 20.67 -12.44
CA LYS A 339 2.75 20.78 -13.88
C LYS A 339 2.32 22.20 -14.23
N SER A 340 2.79 22.73 -15.36
CA SER A 340 2.44 24.07 -15.85
C SER A 340 0.92 24.25 -15.98
N LEU A 341 0.23 23.25 -16.54
CA LEU A 341 -1.21 23.25 -16.65
C LEU A 341 -1.92 23.28 -15.28
N GLY A 342 -1.36 22.57 -14.29
CA GLY A 342 -1.89 22.57 -12.94
C GLY A 342 -1.70 23.91 -12.24
N VAL A 343 -0.59 24.60 -12.51
CA VAL A 343 -0.35 25.98 -12.08
C VAL A 343 -1.39 26.92 -12.67
N SER A 344 -1.59 26.94 -13.99
CA SER A 344 -2.61 27.79 -14.62
C SER A 344 -4.01 27.53 -14.05
N TYR A 345 -4.36 26.25 -13.89
CA TYR A 345 -5.64 25.87 -13.30
C TYR A 345 -5.77 26.33 -11.83
N LEU A 346 -4.71 26.26 -11.02
CA LEU A 346 -4.76 26.74 -9.64
C LEU A 346 -4.93 28.26 -9.55
N PHE A 347 -4.36 29.02 -10.50
CA PHE A 347 -4.56 30.47 -10.62
C PHE A 347 -6.00 30.85 -10.96
N GLU A 348 -6.73 30.02 -11.70
CA GLU A 348 -8.17 30.18 -11.89
C GLU A 348 -8.95 29.93 -10.58
N GLN A 349 -8.43 29.07 -9.70
CA GLN A 349 -9.00 28.78 -8.37
C GLN A 349 -8.53 29.78 -7.30
N LYS A 350 -8.79 31.08 -7.50
CA LYS A 350 -8.33 32.18 -6.61
C LYS A 350 -8.54 31.92 -5.12
N THR A 351 -9.68 31.32 -4.74
CA THR A 351 -10.00 31.03 -3.33
C THR A 351 -9.03 30.03 -2.70
N ILE A 352 -8.54 29.04 -3.44
CA ILE A 352 -7.56 28.07 -2.91
C ILE A 352 -6.22 28.74 -2.69
N ILE A 353 -5.76 29.60 -3.61
CA ILE A 353 -4.53 30.38 -3.42
C ILE A 353 -4.64 31.25 -2.16
N GLN A 354 -5.76 31.95 -1.98
CA GLN A 354 -6.00 32.76 -0.78
C GLN A 354 -5.97 31.92 0.51
N ILE A 355 -6.55 30.72 0.49
CA ILE A 355 -6.49 29.79 1.63
C ILE A 355 -5.05 29.37 1.91
N ILE A 356 -4.27 29.02 0.89
CA ILE A 356 -2.85 28.62 1.07
C ILE A 356 -2.02 29.78 1.61
N ILE A 357 -2.22 31.01 1.11
CA ILE A 357 -1.58 32.22 1.62
C ILE A 357 -1.94 32.44 3.10
N ARG A 358 -3.22 32.31 3.45
CA ARG A 358 -3.68 32.40 4.84
C ARG A 358 -3.03 31.34 5.72
N ILE A 359 -3.03 30.08 5.29
CA ILE A 359 -2.38 28.97 6.00
C ILE A 359 -0.90 29.28 6.20
N TYR A 360 -0.19 29.72 5.16
CA TYR A 360 1.22 30.06 5.26
C TYR A 360 1.48 31.14 6.31
N SER A 361 0.54 32.08 6.50
CA SER A 361 0.69 33.17 7.47
C SER A 361 0.52 32.76 8.94
N VAL A 362 -0.06 31.59 9.21
CA VAL A 362 -0.40 31.13 10.58
C VAL A 362 0.22 29.78 10.96
N GLU A 363 0.45 28.89 9.99
CA GLU A 363 0.99 27.56 10.23
C GLU A 363 2.45 27.64 10.69
N GLN A 364 2.83 26.79 11.63
CA GLN A 364 4.17 26.73 12.21
C GLN A 364 4.77 25.32 12.12
N LYS A 365 4.00 24.31 11.73
CA LYS A 365 4.49 22.94 11.59
C LYS A 365 5.39 22.80 10.36
N GLU A 366 6.63 22.38 10.60
CA GLU A 366 7.68 22.22 9.57
C GLU A 366 7.18 21.45 8.33
N PHE A 367 6.58 20.26 8.52
CA PHE A 367 6.09 19.44 7.40
C PHE A 367 5.00 20.09 6.55
N ALA A 368 4.17 20.96 7.14
CA ALA A 368 3.16 21.71 6.39
C ALA A 368 3.84 22.85 5.62
N LEU A 369 4.72 23.58 6.29
CA LEU A 369 5.47 24.69 5.71
C LEU A 369 6.29 24.25 4.50
N LEU A 370 7.00 23.12 4.56
CA LEU A 370 7.75 22.59 3.41
C LEU A 370 6.87 22.38 2.17
N LYS A 371 5.66 21.85 2.35
CA LYS A 371 4.73 21.64 1.23
C LYS A 371 4.17 22.96 0.71
N ILE A 372 3.85 23.89 1.59
CA ILE A 372 3.35 25.22 1.23
C ILE A 372 4.42 25.99 0.42
N VAL A 373 5.67 25.96 0.89
CA VAL A 373 6.79 26.59 0.18
C VAL A 373 6.98 25.93 -1.19
N SER A 374 6.92 24.60 -1.28
CA SER A 374 7.00 23.93 -2.59
C SER A 374 5.82 24.21 -3.52
N ILE A 375 4.61 24.44 -2.99
CA ILE A 375 3.48 24.92 -3.80
C ILE A 375 3.81 26.28 -4.40
N PHE A 376 4.26 27.25 -3.59
CA PHE A 376 4.59 28.58 -4.09
C PHE A 376 5.79 28.57 -5.04
N GLU A 377 6.81 27.78 -4.75
CA GLU A 377 7.99 27.60 -5.59
C GLU A 377 7.57 27.16 -7.00
N ASN A 378 6.73 26.12 -7.08
CA ASN A 378 6.18 25.65 -8.34
C ASN A 378 5.31 26.70 -9.05
N LEU A 379 4.46 27.42 -8.32
CA LEU A 379 3.65 28.51 -8.88
C LEU A 379 4.52 29.61 -9.47
N ILE A 380 5.64 29.94 -8.82
CA ILE A 380 6.57 30.96 -9.28
C ILE A 380 7.40 30.46 -10.46
N LEU A 381 7.92 29.24 -10.42
CA LEU A 381 8.75 28.69 -11.49
C LEU A 381 7.94 28.48 -12.78
N LEU A 382 6.75 27.89 -12.68
CA LEU A 382 5.95 27.50 -13.84
C LEU A 382 4.86 28.49 -14.25
N GLY A 383 4.46 29.41 -13.36
CA GLY A 383 3.42 30.40 -13.66
C GLY A 383 3.92 31.51 -14.59
N ASP A 384 3.00 32.19 -15.26
CA ASP A 384 3.36 33.40 -16.02
C ASP A 384 3.56 34.61 -15.09
N ILE A 385 3.91 35.75 -15.68
CA ILE A 385 4.27 36.97 -14.95
C ILE A 385 3.07 37.59 -14.26
N GLU A 386 1.90 37.56 -14.89
CA GLU A 386 0.67 38.13 -14.36
C GLU A 386 0.18 37.29 -13.18
N GLN A 387 0.29 35.98 -13.32
CA GLN A 387 0.06 35.01 -12.27
C GLN A 387 0.98 35.25 -11.06
N VAL A 388 2.30 35.36 -11.27
CA VAL A 388 3.26 35.66 -10.20
C VAL A 388 3.00 37.03 -9.56
N GLN A 389 2.69 38.05 -10.38
CA GLN A 389 2.28 39.37 -9.90
C GLN A 389 1.07 39.25 -8.96
N SER A 390 0.06 38.47 -9.34
CA SER A 390 -1.15 38.31 -8.54
C SER A 390 -0.90 37.69 -7.16
N LEU A 391 0.12 36.84 -7.01
CA LEU A 391 0.53 36.31 -5.70
C LEU A 391 1.12 37.41 -4.82
N ILE A 392 1.86 38.34 -5.44
CA ILE A 392 2.60 39.37 -4.73
C ILE A 392 1.69 40.52 -4.34
N ASP A 393 0.74 40.86 -5.20
CA ASP A 393 -0.37 41.74 -4.86
C ASP A 393 -1.20 41.19 -3.67
N GLN A 394 -1.21 39.86 -3.49
CA GLN A 394 -1.80 39.18 -2.32
C GLN A 394 -0.86 39.11 -1.10
N GLN A 395 0.17 39.95 -1.03
CA GLN A 395 1.11 40.09 0.09
C GLN A 395 2.00 38.86 0.36
N LEU A 396 2.25 38.02 -0.66
CA LEU A 396 3.10 36.83 -0.48
C LEU A 396 4.51 37.18 0.06
N ILE A 397 5.15 38.24 -0.43
CA ILE A 397 6.48 38.68 0.04
C ILE A 397 6.47 38.97 1.55
N LYS A 398 5.47 39.72 2.01
CA LYS A 398 5.31 40.05 3.44
C LYS A 398 5.16 38.79 4.30
N ILE A 399 4.40 37.81 3.81
CA ILE A 399 4.18 36.53 4.52
C ILE A 399 5.45 35.69 4.55
N ILE A 400 6.20 35.63 3.44
CA ILE A 400 7.49 34.95 3.40
C ILE A 400 8.44 35.54 4.44
N ILE A 401 8.57 36.88 4.49
CA ILE A 401 9.45 37.54 5.46
C ILE A 401 9.00 37.27 6.90
N LYS A 402 7.68 37.31 7.16
CA LYS A 402 7.14 36.94 8.48
C LYS A 402 7.56 35.52 8.88
N ASN A 403 7.46 34.55 7.96
CA ASN A 403 7.80 33.16 8.26
C ASN A 403 9.30 32.94 8.45
N LEU A 404 10.17 33.60 7.67
CA LEU A 404 11.61 33.57 7.90
C LEU A 404 11.95 34.03 9.33
N ARG A 405 11.27 35.07 9.83
CA ARG A 405 11.47 35.55 11.21
C ARG A 405 10.98 34.58 12.27
N LEU A 406 9.84 33.94 12.06
CA LEU A 406 9.28 33.00 13.03
C LEU A 406 10.11 31.71 13.11
N ASN A 407 10.59 31.22 11.96
CA ASN A 407 11.38 30.00 11.88
C ASN A 407 12.81 30.14 12.41
N LEU A 408 13.34 31.37 12.52
CA LEU A 408 14.61 31.64 13.21
C LEU A 408 14.62 31.13 14.66
N ASN A 409 13.44 31.03 15.29
CA ASN A 409 13.31 30.62 16.69
C ASN A 409 13.07 29.11 16.86
N GLN A 410 12.93 28.35 15.76
CA GLN A 410 12.45 26.96 15.80
C GLN A 410 13.44 25.94 15.20
N ASP A 411 14.67 26.34 14.84
CA ASP A 411 15.69 25.48 14.19
C ASP A 411 15.20 24.73 12.92
N ASN A 412 14.19 25.26 12.22
CA ASN A 412 13.63 24.68 10.99
C ASN A 412 14.51 24.98 9.76
N VAL A 413 15.75 24.49 9.76
CA VAL A 413 16.76 24.75 8.72
C VAL A 413 16.24 24.45 7.31
N GLN A 414 15.57 23.31 7.12
CA GLN A 414 15.09 22.90 5.80
C GLN A 414 14.02 23.85 5.23
N VAL A 415 13.09 24.31 6.08
CA VAL A 415 12.06 25.28 5.68
C VAL A 415 12.70 26.61 5.32
N ASN A 416 13.68 27.05 6.11
CA ASN A 416 14.40 28.31 5.85
C ASN A 416 15.14 28.27 4.51
N CYS A 417 15.89 27.20 4.22
CA CYS A 417 16.56 27.01 2.93
C CYS A 417 15.58 27.12 1.76
N LYS A 418 14.49 26.33 1.80
CA LYS A 418 13.46 26.35 0.76
C LYS A 418 12.78 27.71 0.62
N THR A 419 12.61 28.43 1.72
CA THR A 419 11.97 29.76 1.70
C THR A 419 12.91 30.81 1.09
N VAL A 420 14.22 30.68 1.26
CA VAL A 420 15.22 31.52 0.58
C VAL A 420 15.24 31.20 -0.92
N GLU A 421 15.24 29.93 -1.31
CA GLU A 421 15.14 29.49 -2.72
C GLU A 421 13.87 30.03 -3.39
N LEU A 422 12.75 30.05 -2.65
CA LEU A 422 11.51 30.66 -3.09
C LEU A 422 11.67 32.16 -3.37
N LEU A 423 12.30 32.92 -2.46
CA LEU A 423 12.57 34.35 -2.66
C LEU A 423 13.47 34.58 -3.87
N GLN A 424 14.55 33.82 -4.01
CA GLN A 424 15.44 33.87 -5.17
C GLN A 424 14.69 33.67 -6.47
N SER A 425 13.80 32.67 -6.51
CA SER A 425 12.97 32.37 -7.67
C SER A 425 12.05 33.53 -8.03
N ILE A 426 11.44 34.18 -7.03
CA ILE A 426 10.61 35.38 -7.24
C ILE A 426 11.44 36.49 -7.89
N PHE A 427 12.52 36.91 -7.23
CA PHE A 427 13.30 38.07 -7.68
C PHE A 427 13.98 37.83 -9.02
N THR A 428 14.50 36.62 -9.27
CA THR A 428 15.12 36.25 -10.55
C THR A 428 14.10 36.35 -11.68
N LYS A 429 12.89 35.80 -11.49
CA LYS A 429 11.86 35.82 -12.51
C LYS A 429 11.44 37.23 -12.87
N VAL A 430 11.33 38.11 -11.88
CA VAL A 430 10.82 39.48 -12.07
C VAL A 430 11.87 40.38 -12.67
N ARG A 431 13.12 40.25 -12.22
CA ARG A 431 14.27 40.98 -12.76
C ARG A 431 14.39 40.79 -14.26
N ASN A 432 14.19 39.56 -14.73
CA ASN A 432 14.33 39.21 -16.15
C ASN A 432 13.21 39.76 -17.03
N ILE A 433 12.12 40.25 -16.44
CA ILE A 433 10.88 40.50 -17.16
C ILE A 433 10.46 41.97 -17.04
N ASN A 434 10.48 42.52 -15.82
CA ASN A 434 9.98 43.86 -15.56
C ASN A 434 10.82 44.54 -14.46
N LYS A 435 11.76 45.38 -14.90
CA LYS A 435 12.71 46.09 -14.04
C LYS A 435 12.02 47.05 -13.05
N GLU A 436 10.95 47.72 -13.47
CA GLU A 436 10.21 48.65 -12.60
C GLU A 436 9.53 47.90 -11.44
N LYS A 437 8.88 46.76 -11.75
CA LYS A 437 8.27 45.90 -10.74
C LYS A 437 9.32 45.28 -9.81
N TYR A 438 10.49 44.91 -10.34
CA TYR A 438 11.60 44.41 -9.54
C TYR A 438 12.04 45.43 -8.49
N GLU A 439 12.26 46.70 -8.87
CA GLU A 439 12.66 47.74 -7.93
C GLU A 439 11.57 47.97 -6.87
N LYS A 440 10.29 48.03 -7.27
CA LYS A 440 9.18 48.17 -6.31
C LYS A 440 9.16 47.03 -5.28
N TRP A 441 9.38 45.79 -5.71
CA TRP A 441 9.35 44.63 -4.81
C TRP A 441 10.59 44.54 -3.94
N LYS A 442 11.73 44.97 -4.46
CA LYS A 442 12.95 45.14 -3.68
C LYS A 442 12.73 46.18 -2.57
N GLU A 443 12.11 47.31 -2.88
CA GLU A 443 11.74 48.32 -1.88
C GLU A 443 10.77 47.76 -0.83
N GLU A 444 9.73 47.01 -1.23
CA GLU A 444 8.83 46.36 -0.28
C GLU A 444 9.54 45.34 0.61
N PHE A 445 10.43 44.53 0.03
CA PHE A 445 11.23 43.55 0.77
C PHE A 445 12.12 44.23 1.82
N ILE A 446 12.76 45.34 1.45
CA ILE A 446 13.54 46.18 2.38
C ILE A 446 12.64 46.78 3.46
N LYS A 447 11.49 47.35 3.07
CA LYS A 447 10.52 47.98 3.97
C LYS A 447 9.99 47.01 5.03
N PHE A 448 9.80 45.75 4.68
CA PHE A 448 9.42 44.69 5.61
C PHE A 448 10.62 44.01 6.27
N GLU A 449 11.78 44.67 6.33
CA GLU A 449 13.02 44.21 6.96
C GLU A 449 13.48 42.80 6.51
N GLY A 450 13.23 42.45 5.24
CA GLY A 450 13.63 41.18 4.65
C GLY A 450 15.15 40.95 4.69
N ILE A 451 15.94 42.02 4.53
CA ILE A 451 17.41 41.95 4.65
C ILE A 451 17.82 41.49 6.05
N GLN A 452 17.22 42.07 7.10
CA GLN A 452 17.52 41.71 8.49
C GLN A 452 17.14 40.26 8.78
N ALA A 453 15.99 39.81 8.28
CA ALA A 453 15.56 38.41 8.41
C ALA A 453 16.57 37.44 7.77
N LEU A 454 17.06 37.74 6.56
CA LEU A 454 18.08 36.91 5.89
C LEU A 454 19.44 36.96 6.57
N THR A 455 19.87 38.13 7.05
CA THR A 455 21.15 38.25 7.78
C THR A 455 21.12 37.46 9.08
N SER A 456 19.97 37.42 9.74
CA SER A 456 19.77 36.63 10.97
C SER A 456 19.82 35.11 10.72
N LEU A 457 19.51 34.65 9.51
CA LEU A 457 19.62 33.22 9.14
C LEU A 457 21.06 32.80 8.86
N LYS A 458 21.90 33.73 8.38
CA LYS A 458 23.31 33.48 8.06
C LYS A 458 24.12 33.00 9.26
N SER A 459 23.77 33.43 10.48
CA SER A 459 24.43 32.96 11.70
C SER A 459 24.04 31.53 12.11
N GLN A 460 22.93 31.01 11.61
CA GLN A 460 22.42 29.67 11.95
C GLN A 460 22.86 28.59 10.96
N THR A 461 23.24 28.96 9.73
CA THR A 461 23.45 27.98 8.65
C THR A 461 24.55 28.40 7.68
N GLU A 462 25.78 27.91 7.91
CA GLU A 462 26.90 28.03 6.95
C GLU A 462 26.60 27.35 5.60
N GLN A 463 25.59 26.49 5.54
CA GLN A 463 25.22 25.70 4.37
C GLN A 463 24.36 26.46 3.34
N ILE A 464 23.85 27.65 3.65
CA ILE A 464 23.04 28.40 2.66
C ILE A 464 23.97 29.29 1.83
N PHE A 465 24.78 28.67 0.97
CA PHE A 465 25.61 29.34 -0.04
C PHE A 465 24.80 30.36 -0.86
N SER A 466 23.50 30.11 -1.05
CA SER A 466 22.59 30.94 -1.82
C SER A 466 22.23 32.28 -1.15
N ILE A 467 22.35 32.44 0.19
CA ILE A 467 22.01 33.71 0.86
C ILE A 467 22.98 34.82 0.49
N ASN A 468 24.29 34.53 0.47
CA ASN A 468 25.29 35.56 0.13
C ASN A 468 25.17 35.97 -1.33
N GLU A 469 24.95 35.02 -2.23
CA GLU A 469 24.71 35.30 -3.65
C GLU A 469 23.45 36.16 -3.84
N PHE A 470 22.36 35.83 -3.14
CA PHE A 470 21.11 36.58 -3.18
C PHE A 470 21.23 37.99 -2.58
N LEU A 471 21.93 38.16 -1.46
CA LEU A 471 22.14 39.49 -0.85
C LEU A 471 23.05 40.38 -1.70
N ASN A 472 23.95 39.79 -2.48
CA ASN A 472 24.86 40.52 -3.38
C ASN A 472 24.22 40.89 -4.73
N THR A 473 23.13 40.23 -5.14
CA THR A 473 22.43 40.45 -6.42
C THR A 473 21.31 41.49 -6.33
#